data_AF-A0A938CI74-F1
#
_entry.id   AF-A0A938CI74-F1
#
_cell.length_a   1.000
_cell.length_b   1.000
_cell.length_c   1.000
_cell.angle_alpha   90.00
_cell.angle_beta   90.00
_cell.angle_gamma   90.00
#
_symmetry.space_group_name_H-M   'P 1'
#
loop_
_entity.id
_entity.type
_entity.pdbx_description
1 polymer ?
#
loop_
_entity_poly.entity_id
_entity_poly.type
_entity_poly.pdbx_seq_one_letter_code
_entity_poly.pdbx_strand_id
1 'polypeptide(L)'
;MPKRLYALTVSIIEGLMTEAFAKANPVISRTIEIRGDQTLQDLHLAIFDAFGREEEHMYEFQFGTGPHDRSGDRYVLPMEFHDPFDAGDQATGDLMVTTIDSLDLEVGRAFGYWFDFGDNWYHEIDVVAIGEVVPRRRYPRVTERVGESPPQYVDWDEEDE
;
A
#
# COMPACT_ATOMS: atom_id res chain seq x y z
N MET A 1 -8.88 8.75 -23.00
CA MET A 1 -7.48 9.20 -22.84
C MET A 1 -6.58 7.98 -22.85
N PRO A 2 -5.34 8.05 -23.36
CA PRO A 2 -4.37 6.98 -23.19
C PRO A 2 -4.17 6.73 -21.69
N LYS A 3 -4.06 5.46 -21.30
CA LYS A 3 -3.86 5.09 -19.91
C LYS A 3 -2.45 5.47 -19.49
N ARG A 4 -2.32 6.11 -18.33
CA ARG A 4 -1.03 6.42 -17.72
C ARG A 4 -0.46 5.16 -17.09
N LEU A 5 0.86 5.08 -17.04
CA LEU A 5 1.59 4.10 -16.26
C LEU A 5 2.22 4.80 -15.06
N TYR A 6 1.94 4.30 -13.87
CA TYR A 6 2.49 4.82 -12.62
C TYR A 6 3.57 3.89 -12.11
N ALA A 7 4.71 4.44 -11.68
CA ALA A 7 5.66 3.74 -10.83
C ALA A 7 5.49 4.26 -9.41
N LEU A 8 5.17 3.35 -8.49
CA LEU A 8 4.87 3.63 -7.09
C LEU A 8 5.91 2.90 -6.24
N THR A 9 6.65 3.64 -5.39
CA THR A 9 7.53 3.01 -4.39
C THR A 9 6.74 2.85 -3.10
N VAL A 10 6.56 1.62 -2.66
CA VAL A 10 5.81 1.29 -1.44
C VAL A 10 6.83 0.91 -0.36
N SER A 11 6.89 1.66 0.73
CA SER A 11 7.86 1.46 1.81
C SER A 11 7.14 1.12 3.12
N ILE A 12 7.60 0.12 3.85
CA ILE A 12 7.13 -0.12 5.23
C ILE A 12 7.73 0.96 6.13
N ILE A 13 6.87 1.66 6.87
CA ILE A 13 7.29 2.69 7.84
C ILE A 13 7.03 2.27 9.28
N GLU A 14 6.05 1.40 9.50
CA GLU A 14 5.68 0.85 10.80
C GLU A 14 5.07 -0.54 10.63
N GLY A 15 5.33 -1.40 11.60
CA GLY A 15 4.76 -2.76 11.64
C GLY A 15 5.47 -3.62 12.69
N LEU A 16 4.89 -4.78 12.97
CA LEU A 16 5.42 -5.73 13.95
C LEU A 16 6.63 -6.46 13.39
N MET A 17 7.82 -6.02 13.78
CA MET A 17 9.09 -6.61 13.42
C MET A 17 9.99 -6.70 14.65
N THR A 18 10.84 -7.71 14.66
CA THR A 18 11.92 -7.85 15.65
C THR A 18 12.96 -6.75 15.50
N GLU A 19 13.63 -6.37 16.59
CA GLU A 19 14.70 -5.36 16.52
C GLU A 19 15.85 -5.81 15.62
N ALA A 20 16.18 -7.11 15.69
CA ALA A 20 17.21 -7.71 14.86
C ALA A 20 16.86 -7.62 13.37
N PHE A 21 15.61 -7.92 12.99
CA PHE A 21 15.15 -7.84 11.61
C PHE A 21 15.13 -6.41 11.10
N ALA A 22 14.59 -5.47 11.88
CA ALA A 22 14.54 -4.05 11.51
C ALA A 22 15.95 -3.47 11.33
N LYS A 23 16.91 -3.88 12.17
CA LYS A 23 18.31 -3.45 12.05
C LYS A 23 19.00 -4.04 10.81
N ALA A 24 18.70 -5.29 10.45
CA ALA A 24 19.23 -5.93 9.25
C ALA A 24 18.60 -5.35 7.96
N ASN A 25 17.38 -4.85 8.04
CA ASN A 25 16.59 -4.32 6.94
C ASN A 25 16.20 -2.84 7.18
N PRO A 26 17.17 -1.90 7.15
CA PRO A 26 16.91 -0.49 7.49
C PRO A 26 15.96 0.22 6.52
N VAL A 27 15.76 -0.35 5.32
CA VAL A 27 14.78 0.10 4.33
C VAL A 27 14.13 -1.15 3.75
N ILE A 28 12.80 -1.20 3.75
CA ILE A 28 12.03 -2.26 3.11
C ILE A 28 11.05 -1.61 2.15
N SER A 29 11.29 -1.78 0.85
CA SER A 29 10.44 -1.18 -0.18
C SER A 29 10.29 -2.01 -1.44
N ARG A 30 9.19 -1.76 -2.16
CA ARG A 30 8.84 -2.41 -3.42
C ARG A 30 8.43 -1.33 -4.42
N THR A 31 9.10 -1.27 -5.56
CA THR A 31 8.66 -0.38 -6.66
C THR A 31 7.72 -1.17 -7.56
N ILE A 32 6.48 -0.70 -7.69
CA ILE A 32 5.41 -1.34 -8.44
C ILE A 32 5.00 -0.44 -9.60
N GLU A 33 5.02 -0.98 -10.81
CA GLU A 33 4.38 -0.36 -11.96
C GLU A 33 2.93 -0.82 -12.08
N ILE A 34 1.99 0.13 -12.16
CA ILE A 34 0.56 -0.12 -12.27
C ILE A 34 -0.08 0.81 -13.31
N ARG A 35 -1.04 0.29 -14.10
CA ARG A 35 -1.76 1.11 -15.09
C ARG A 35 -2.81 1.97 -14.40
N GLY A 36 -3.07 3.14 -14.96
CA GLY A 36 -4.08 4.08 -14.49
C GLY A 36 -5.52 3.54 -14.49
N ASP A 37 -5.82 2.50 -15.27
CA ASP A 37 -7.13 1.86 -15.31
C ASP A 37 -7.33 0.73 -14.29
N GLN A 38 -6.28 0.39 -13.55
CA GLN A 38 -6.35 -0.58 -12.46
C GLN A 38 -6.81 0.11 -11.18
N THR A 39 -7.36 -0.66 -10.26
CA THR A 39 -7.99 -0.12 -9.04
C THR A 39 -7.04 -0.10 -7.86
N LEU A 40 -7.45 0.54 -6.77
CA LEU A 40 -6.75 0.43 -5.48
C LEU A 40 -6.77 -1.01 -4.94
N GLN A 41 -7.78 -1.82 -5.26
CA GLN A 41 -7.74 -3.28 -5.01
C GLN A 41 -6.62 -3.97 -5.80
N ASP A 42 -6.43 -3.64 -7.08
CA ASP A 42 -5.31 -4.20 -7.86
C ASP A 42 -3.96 -3.81 -7.27
N LEU A 43 -3.84 -2.58 -6.74
CA LEU A 43 -2.65 -2.12 -6.04
C LEU A 43 -2.44 -2.88 -4.73
N HIS A 44 -3.49 -3.08 -3.92
CA HIS A 44 -3.43 -3.89 -2.70
C HIS A 44 -2.90 -5.29 -2.99
N LEU A 45 -3.47 -6.00 -3.97
CA LEU A 45 -3.05 -7.35 -4.32
C LEU A 45 -1.58 -7.39 -4.76
N ALA A 46 -1.12 -6.36 -5.49
CA ALA A 46 0.27 -6.24 -5.89
C ALA A 46 1.20 -6.00 -4.70
N ILE A 47 0.80 -5.18 -3.74
CA ILE A 47 1.55 -4.95 -2.50
C ILE A 47 1.59 -6.23 -1.67
N PHE A 48 0.45 -6.86 -1.47
CA PHE A 48 0.29 -8.10 -0.70
C PHE A 48 1.23 -9.20 -1.20
N ASP A 49 1.24 -9.47 -2.52
CA ASP A 49 2.18 -10.40 -3.15
C ASP A 49 3.64 -9.92 -3.07
N ALA A 50 3.91 -8.64 -3.32
CA ALA A 50 5.27 -8.10 -3.32
C ALA A 50 5.96 -8.16 -1.95
N PHE A 51 5.19 -8.10 -0.87
CA PHE A 51 5.65 -8.26 0.50
C PHE A 51 5.49 -9.69 1.04
N GLY A 52 4.99 -10.65 0.24
CA GLY A 52 4.89 -12.04 0.65
C GLY A 52 3.91 -12.28 1.80
N ARG A 53 2.81 -11.52 1.83
CA ARG A 53 1.73 -11.74 2.80
C ARG A 53 0.93 -12.99 2.42
N GLU A 54 0.32 -13.63 3.41
CA GLU A 54 -0.33 -14.93 3.27
C GLU A 54 -1.81 -14.89 3.67
N GLU A 55 -2.16 -14.14 4.72
CA GLU A 55 -3.54 -13.99 5.19
C GLU A 55 -4.01 -12.55 4.97
N GLU A 56 -5.08 -12.38 4.18
CA GLU A 56 -5.70 -11.08 3.94
C GLU A 56 -6.46 -10.60 5.18
N HIS A 57 -6.20 -9.35 5.58
CA HIS A 57 -6.90 -8.63 6.64
C HIS A 57 -7.55 -7.36 6.08
N MET A 58 -8.16 -6.55 6.95
CA MET A 58 -8.68 -5.24 6.56
C MET A 58 -7.56 -4.29 6.18
N TYR A 59 -7.84 -3.39 5.23
CA TYR A 59 -6.89 -2.38 4.78
C TYR A 59 -7.60 -1.17 4.16
N GLU A 60 -6.86 -0.08 4.03
CA GLU A 60 -7.34 1.15 3.39
C GLU A 60 -6.20 1.99 2.80
N PHE A 61 -6.56 2.95 1.95
CA PHE A 61 -5.65 3.97 1.42
C PHE A 61 -6.03 5.36 1.93
N GLN A 62 -5.03 6.14 2.33
CA GLN A 62 -5.18 7.44 2.99
C GLN A 62 -4.41 8.52 2.23
N PHE A 63 -5.10 9.59 1.82
CA PHE A 63 -4.53 10.67 1.03
C PHE A 63 -4.42 11.98 1.85
N GLY A 64 -4.11 11.88 3.14
CA GLY A 64 -3.76 13.03 3.97
C GLY A 64 -2.38 13.61 3.67
N THR A 65 -1.85 14.37 4.62
CA THR A 65 -0.51 14.98 4.56
C THR A 65 0.63 14.00 4.82
N GLY A 66 0.33 12.84 5.40
CA GLY A 66 1.28 11.77 5.67
C GLY A 66 0.63 10.39 5.73
N PRO A 67 1.42 9.33 5.90
CA PRO A 67 0.97 7.95 5.77
C PRO A 67 0.04 7.44 6.88
N HIS A 68 -0.06 8.18 8.00
CA HIS A 68 -1.04 7.94 9.07
C HIS A 68 -2.16 9.00 9.10
N ASP A 69 -2.12 9.97 8.18
CA ASP A 69 -3.06 11.09 8.20
C ASP A 69 -4.38 10.69 7.55
N ARG A 70 -5.30 10.28 8.41
CA ARG A 70 -6.68 9.92 8.07
C ARG A 70 -7.60 11.12 7.82
N SER A 71 -7.12 12.37 7.99
CA SER A 71 -7.94 13.57 7.79
C SER A 71 -8.14 13.96 6.31
N GLY A 72 -7.39 13.35 5.39
CA GLY A 72 -7.57 13.48 3.95
C GLY A 72 -8.54 12.47 3.36
N ASP A 73 -8.56 12.35 2.03
CA ASP A 73 -9.42 11.38 1.36
C ASP A 73 -9.07 9.94 1.77
N ARG A 74 -10.10 9.14 2.04
CA ARG A 74 -9.96 7.75 2.46
C ARG A 74 -10.71 6.82 1.51
N TYR A 75 -10.03 5.77 1.07
CA TYR A 75 -10.62 4.74 0.24
C TYR A 75 -10.57 3.40 0.97
N VAL A 76 -11.74 2.83 1.21
CA VAL A 76 -11.94 1.68 2.10
C VAL A 76 -12.67 0.56 1.37
N LEU A 77 -12.71 -0.63 1.98
CA LEU A 77 -13.53 -1.74 1.50
C LEU A 77 -15.03 -1.43 1.68
N PRO A 78 -15.94 -1.97 0.83
CA PRO A 78 -17.37 -1.67 0.92
C PRO A 78 -18.03 -1.94 2.28
N MET A 79 -17.51 -2.91 3.04
CA MET A 79 -18.00 -3.22 4.38
C MET A 79 -17.71 -2.14 5.43
N GLU A 80 -16.67 -1.33 5.20
CA GLU A 80 -16.20 -0.29 6.13
C GLU A 80 -16.98 1.03 6.02
N PHE A 81 -17.77 1.23 4.96
CA PHE A 81 -18.59 2.45 4.80
C PHE A 81 -19.60 2.67 5.94
N HIS A 82 -19.94 1.61 6.66
CA HIS A 82 -20.98 1.61 7.68
C HIS A 82 -20.47 1.07 9.01
N ASP A 83 -19.16 1.12 9.26
CA ASP A 83 -18.61 0.70 10.55
C ASP A 83 -19.17 1.60 11.67
N PRO A 84 -20.02 1.08 12.59
CA PRO A 84 -20.56 1.86 13.69
C PRO A 84 -19.52 2.21 14.76
N PHE A 85 -18.33 1.63 14.69
CA PHE A 85 -17.21 1.91 15.57
C PHE A 85 -16.22 2.94 14.99
N ASP A 86 -16.23 3.17 13.67
CA ASP A 86 -15.52 4.29 13.02
C ASP A 86 -16.41 5.56 13.09
N ALA A 87 -16.52 6.13 14.29
CA ALA A 87 -17.28 7.37 14.54
C ALA A 87 -16.59 8.63 13.97
N GLY A 88 -15.48 8.47 13.24
CA GLY A 88 -14.49 9.51 12.96
C GLY A 88 -14.68 10.25 11.64
N ASP A 89 -14.64 9.56 10.50
CA ASP A 89 -14.60 10.23 9.19
C ASP A 89 -15.25 9.36 8.12
N GLN A 90 -16.22 9.91 7.37
CA GLN A 90 -16.84 9.20 6.26
C GLN A 90 -15.80 8.89 5.19
N ALA A 91 -15.71 7.63 4.77
CA ALA A 91 -14.85 7.25 3.66
C ALA A 91 -15.24 7.99 2.36
N THR A 92 -14.24 8.46 1.63
CA THR A 92 -14.40 9.18 0.36
C THR A 92 -14.91 8.26 -0.75
N GLY A 93 -14.45 7.00 -0.79
CA GLY A 93 -14.81 6.10 -1.88
C GLY A 93 -14.44 4.64 -1.69
N ASP A 94 -14.90 3.82 -2.62
CA ASP A 94 -14.74 2.37 -2.62
C ASP A 94 -13.44 2.02 -3.35
N LEU A 95 -12.50 1.42 -2.62
CA LEU A 95 -11.20 1.05 -3.18
C LEU A 95 -11.30 -0.04 -4.26
N MET A 96 -12.37 -0.83 -4.28
CA MET A 96 -12.55 -1.92 -5.24
C MET A 96 -12.81 -1.40 -6.66
N VAL A 97 -13.34 -0.18 -6.79
CA VAL A 97 -13.71 0.43 -8.07
C VAL A 97 -12.97 1.73 -8.37
N THR A 98 -12.28 2.31 -7.38
CA THR A 98 -11.49 3.53 -7.57
C THR A 98 -10.23 3.21 -8.36
N THR A 99 -10.10 3.81 -9.55
CA THR A 99 -8.94 3.62 -10.43
C THR A 99 -7.77 4.52 -10.04
N ILE A 100 -6.53 4.13 -10.37
CA ILE A 100 -5.36 4.99 -10.13
C ILE A 100 -5.47 6.32 -10.90
N ASP A 101 -6.01 6.32 -12.12
CA ASP A 101 -6.21 7.55 -12.91
C ASP A 101 -7.20 8.52 -12.25
N SER A 102 -8.20 8.02 -11.51
CA SER A 102 -9.22 8.86 -10.86
C SER A 102 -8.73 9.59 -9.62
N LEU A 103 -7.56 9.21 -9.09
CA LEU A 103 -6.94 9.86 -7.92
C LEU A 103 -6.15 11.13 -8.29
N ASP A 104 -6.02 11.42 -9.58
CA ASP A 104 -5.28 12.57 -10.13
C ASP A 104 -3.87 12.76 -9.54
N LEU A 105 -3.16 11.64 -9.35
CA LEU A 105 -1.82 11.64 -8.76
C LEU A 105 -0.79 12.36 -9.62
N GLU A 106 0.12 13.07 -8.95
CA GLU A 106 1.28 13.74 -9.54
C GLU A 106 2.58 13.14 -9.02
N VAL A 107 3.67 13.26 -9.80
CA VAL A 107 5.00 12.83 -9.36
C VAL A 107 5.43 13.63 -8.12
N GLY A 108 5.93 12.94 -7.11
CA GLY A 108 6.29 13.51 -5.81
C GLY A 108 5.15 13.53 -4.79
N ARG A 109 3.94 13.09 -5.15
CA ARG A 109 2.89 12.82 -4.18
C ARG A 109 3.22 11.56 -3.38
N ALA A 110 3.06 11.64 -2.06
CA ALA A 110 3.03 10.51 -1.14
C ALA A 110 1.62 10.31 -0.57
N PHE A 111 1.26 9.06 -0.29
CA PHE A 111 0.00 8.69 0.37
C PHE A 111 0.16 7.39 1.18
N GLY A 112 -0.74 7.14 2.13
CA GLY A 112 -0.68 6.02 3.05
C GLY A 112 -1.40 4.78 2.55
N TYR A 113 -0.88 3.61 2.93
CA TYR A 113 -1.56 2.33 2.85
C TYR A 113 -1.44 1.61 4.19
N TRP A 114 -2.58 1.41 4.85
CA TRP A 114 -2.65 0.73 6.14
C TRP A 114 -3.22 -0.67 5.92
N PHE A 115 -2.42 -1.69 6.22
CA PHE A 115 -2.80 -3.10 6.15
C PHE A 115 -2.83 -3.70 7.55
N ASP A 116 -3.80 -4.58 7.78
CA ASP A 116 -4.03 -5.27 9.04
C ASP A 116 -4.24 -4.28 10.20
N PHE A 117 -5.50 -4.02 10.52
CA PHE A 117 -5.84 -3.09 11.59
C PHE A 117 -5.51 -3.65 12.99
N GLY A 118 -5.20 -4.95 13.11
CA GLY A 118 -4.70 -5.55 14.35
C GLY A 118 -3.20 -5.28 14.53
N ASP A 119 -2.40 -5.61 13.52
CA ASP A 119 -0.93 -5.55 13.59
C ASP A 119 -0.33 -4.22 13.11
N ASN A 120 -1.14 -3.34 12.52
CA ASN A 120 -0.79 -1.97 12.16
C ASN A 120 0.40 -1.85 11.18
N TRP A 121 0.32 -2.54 10.04
CA TRP A 121 1.30 -2.38 8.98
C TRP A 121 1.03 -1.10 8.17
N TYR A 122 1.76 -0.04 8.48
CA TYR A 122 1.70 1.21 7.72
C TYR A 122 2.77 1.24 6.64
N HIS A 123 2.34 1.68 5.46
CA HIS A 123 3.19 1.90 4.32
C HIS A 123 3.02 3.33 3.81
N GLU A 124 4.12 3.92 3.38
CA GLU A 124 4.13 5.12 2.55
C GLU A 124 4.26 4.71 1.07
N ILE A 125 3.46 5.33 0.21
CA ILE A 125 3.47 5.10 -1.23
C ILE A 125 3.84 6.40 -1.94
N ASP A 126 5.02 6.41 -2.56
CA ASP A 126 5.53 7.53 -3.35
C ASP A 126 5.28 7.35 -4.84
N VAL A 127 4.70 8.36 -5.47
CA VAL A 127 4.56 8.44 -6.93
C VAL A 127 5.88 8.91 -7.53
N VAL A 128 6.73 7.97 -7.97
CA VAL A 128 8.09 8.28 -8.44
C VAL A 128 8.16 8.55 -9.94
N ALA A 129 7.24 8.01 -10.74
CA ALA A 129 7.13 8.32 -12.17
C ALA A 129 5.71 8.13 -12.71
N ILE A 130 5.37 8.92 -13.72
CA ILE A 130 4.15 8.77 -14.52
C ILE A 130 4.56 8.82 -16.00
N GLY A 131 4.13 7.84 -16.79
CA GLY A 131 4.51 7.72 -18.19
C GLY A 131 3.47 7.00 -19.04
N GLU A 132 3.91 6.53 -20.21
CA GLU A 132 3.06 5.79 -21.15
C GLU A 132 3.09 4.28 -20.86
N VAL A 133 1.94 3.63 -20.98
CA VAL A 133 1.86 2.16 -20.86
C VAL A 133 2.65 1.49 -21.98
N VAL A 134 3.64 0.68 -21.61
CA VAL A 134 4.39 -0.15 -22.56
C VAL A 134 3.50 -1.28 -23.08
N PRO A 135 3.26 -1.39 -24.41
CA PRO A 135 2.43 -2.46 -24.96
C PRO A 135 2.99 -3.85 -24.65
N ARG A 136 2.10 -4.84 -24.54
CA ARG A 136 2.42 -6.28 -24.37
C ARG A 136 3.12 -6.63 -23.05
N ARG A 137 3.23 -5.70 -22.10
CA ARG A 137 3.62 -5.98 -20.70
C ARG A 137 2.38 -6.26 -19.86
N ARG A 138 2.56 -7.07 -18.80
CA ARG A 138 1.53 -7.32 -17.78
C ARG A 138 1.78 -6.41 -16.58
N TYR A 139 0.68 -5.92 -16.00
CA TYR A 139 0.66 -5.04 -14.84
C TYR A 139 -0.44 -5.51 -13.88
N PRO A 140 -0.30 -5.31 -12.55
CA PRO A 140 0.83 -4.64 -11.91
C PRO A 140 2.10 -5.50 -11.97
N ARG A 141 3.28 -4.89 -11.84
CA ARG A 141 4.55 -5.62 -11.78
C ARG A 141 5.51 -4.96 -10.81
N VAL A 142 6.23 -5.77 -10.04
CA VAL A 142 7.34 -5.28 -9.21
C VAL A 142 8.58 -5.10 -10.10
N THR A 143 9.18 -3.92 -10.04
CA THR A 143 10.39 -3.56 -10.81
C THR A 143 11.64 -3.50 -9.94
N GLU A 144 11.49 -3.30 -8.63
CA GLU A 144 12.58 -3.19 -7.67
C GLU A 144 12.16 -3.73 -6.29
N ARG A 145 13.13 -4.29 -5.56
CA ARG A 145 12.96 -4.74 -4.17
C ARG A 145 14.18 -4.31 -3.36
N VAL A 146 13.94 -3.70 -2.20
CA VAL A 146 14.96 -3.35 -1.21
C VAL A 146 14.55 -3.94 0.12
N GLY A 147 15.48 -4.60 0.82
CA GLY A 147 15.22 -5.28 2.09
C GLY A 147 14.38 -6.55 1.96
N GLU A 148 14.60 -7.48 2.88
CA GLU A 148 13.76 -8.68 3.02
C GLU A 148 12.34 -8.29 3.46
N SER A 149 11.35 -9.07 3.03
CA SER A 149 9.99 -8.89 3.55
C SER A 149 9.93 -9.39 5.00
N PRO A 150 9.33 -8.65 5.94
CA PRO A 150 9.11 -9.18 7.27
C PRO A 150 8.09 -10.33 7.22
N PRO A 151 8.19 -11.31 8.13
CA PRO A 151 7.16 -12.31 8.26
C PRO A 151 5.82 -11.64 8.58
N GLN A 152 4.71 -12.27 8.19
CA GLN A 152 3.40 -11.72 8.50
C GLN A 152 3.15 -11.66 10.02
N TYR A 153 3.51 -12.74 10.72
CA TYR A 153 3.46 -12.83 12.17
C TYR A 153 4.85 -13.12 12.70
N VAL A 154 5.31 -12.32 13.65
CA VAL A 154 6.60 -12.50 14.31
C VAL A 154 6.51 -13.65 15.30
N ASP A 155 7.43 -14.61 15.19
CA ASP A 155 7.67 -15.58 16.26
C ASP A 155 8.65 -14.96 17.26
N TRP A 156 8.13 -14.49 18.38
CA TRP A 156 8.92 -13.82 19.42
C TRP A 156 9.75 -14.81 20.24
N ASP A 157 9.42 -16.10 20.21
CA ASP A 157 10.17 -17.12 20.96
C ASP A 157 11.54 -17.40 20.32
N GLU A 158 11.75 -17.03 19.05
CA GLU A 158 13.03 -17.19 18.33
C GLU A 158 14.06 -16.06 18.58
N GLU A 159 13.68 -14.94 19.24
CA GLU A 159 14.62 -13.84 19.54
C GLU A 159 15.43 -14.03 20.84
N ASP A 160 14.95 -14.86 21.76
CA ASP A 160 15.54 -15.05 23.10
C ASP A 160 16.61 -16.17 23.16
N GLU A 161 17.00 -16.76 22.02
CA GLU A 161 18.11 -17.74 21.88
C GLU A 161 19.42 -17.13 21.36
#